data_AF-A0AA86QVB6-F1
#
_entry.id   AF-A0AA86QVB6-F1
#
_cell.length_a   1.000
_cell.length_b   1.000
_cell.length_c   1.000
_cell.angle_alpha   90.00
_cell.angle_beta   90.00
_cell.angle_gamma   90.00
#
_symmetry.space_group_name_H-M   'P 1'
#
loop_
_entity.id
_entity.type
_entity.pdbx_description
1 polymer ?
#
loop_
_entity_poly.entity_id
_entity_poly.type
_entity_poly.pdbx_seq_one_letter_code
_entity_poly.pdbx_strand_id
1 'polypeptide(L)'
;MLMEVISILDMSGSMSGLTNDTIGSYNTYLQKLRMQKKHEIYLTLVVFNTESKIIYEHVNVKKVKNITTQIYNPEGGTALNDAIGIAITRTQQFIHKLKRRYVPKKVSFFIITDGEENSSRDYTNKDIKKMVTKSQKKDKWEYVFVGSNIDAVTAGEERGFKKERIANIDNGGKGQYAAYGMAHDILMGDGKVDAQKLYNEAEKKIN
;
A
#
# COMPACT_ATOMS: atom_id res chain seq x y z
N MET A 1 4.96 -16.78 -11.62
CA MET A 1 4.62 -17.21 -10.23
C MET A 1 3.42 -16.42 -9.72
N LEU A 2 2.72 -16.91 -8.69
CA LEU A 2 1.62 -16.19 -8.05
C LEU A 2 2.17 -15.15 -7.06
N MET A 3 1.67 -13.92 -7.16
CA MET A 3 1.96 -12.79 -6.28
C MET A 3 0.67 -12.29 -5.65
N GLU A 4 0.71 -11.96 -4.36
CA GLU A 4 -0.36 -11.27 -3.64
C GLU A 4 0.10 -9.84 -3.34
N VAL A 5 -0.70 -8.87 -3.75
CA VAL A 5 -0.46 -7.44 -3.54
C VAL A 5 -1.57 -6.90 -2.64
N ILE A 6 -1.18 -6.29 -1.53
CA ILE A 6 -2.10 -5.68 -0.58
C ILE A 6 -1.87 -4.17 -0.63
N SER A 7 -2.82 -3.43 -1.18
CA SER A 7 -2.82 -1.97 -1.16
C SER A 7 -3.64 -1.47 0.03
N ILE A 8 -3.07 -0.58 0.84
CA ILE A 8 -3.71 0.07 1.99
C ILE A 8 -3.65 1.57 1.74
N LEU A 9 -4.78 2.15 1.36
CA LEU A 9 -4.90 3.54 0.91
C LEU A 9 -5.62 4.38 1.95
N ASP A 10 -4.95 5.43 2.40
CA ASP A 10 -5.56 6.46 3.24
C ASP A 10 -6.63 7.23 2.45
N MET A 11 -7.79 7.38 3.07
CA MET A 11 -8.98 8.09 2.61
C MET A 11 -9.52 8.96 3.75
N SER A 12 -8.65 9.39 4.66
CA SER A 12 -8.96 10.35 5.73
C SER A 12 -9.20 11.75 5.17
N GLY A 13 -9.79 12.64 5.97
CA GLY A 13 -10.16 13.98 5.54
C GLY A 13 -9.00 14.83 5.00
N SER A 14 -7.76 14.59 5.43
CA SER A 14 -6.57 15.28 4.91
C SER A 14 -6.35 15.04 3.41
N MET A 15 -6.76 13.88 2.90
CA MET A 15 -6.63 13.50 1.49
C MET A 15 -7.62 14.23 0.56
N SER A 16 -8.56 15.03 1.08
CA SER A 16 -9.65 15.65 0.28
C SER A 16 -9.12 16.47 -0.91
N GLY A 17 -8.02 17.21 -0.73
CA GLY A 17 -7.39 18.00 -1.78
C GLY A 17 -6.64 17.18 -2.84
N LEU A 18 -6.45 15.89 -2.62
CA LEU A 18 -5.63 14.98 -3.44
C LEU A 18 -6.44 13.90 -4.14
N THR A 19 -7.77 13.89 -3.93
CA THR A 19 -8.69 12.86 -4.41
C THR A 19 -8.45 12.43 -5.87
N ASN A 20 -8.40 13.39 -6.79
CA ASN A 20 -8.23 13.11 -8.22
C ASN A 20 -6.83 12.56 -8.54
N ASP A 21 -5.79 13.10 -7.91
CA ASP A 21 -4.41 12.68 -8.11
C ASP A 21 -4.17 11.25 -7.58
N THR A 22 -4.73 10.94 -6.40
CA THR A 22 -4.70 9.60 -5.82
C THR A 22 -5.44 8.59 -6.69
N ILE A 23 -6.66 8.91 -7.14
CA ILE A 23 -7.43 8.05 -8.05
C ILE A 23 -6.67 7.82 -9.37
N GLY A 24 -6.18 8.88 -10.00
CA GLY A 24 -5.46 8.81 -11.27
C GLY A 24 -4.17 8.00 -11.17
N SER A 25 -3.39 8.25 -10.12
CA SER A 25 -2.10 7.57 -9.91
C SER A 25 -2.29 6.10 -9.53
N TYR A 26 -3.27 5.77 -8.67
CA TYR A 26 -3.58 4.37 -8.34
C TYR A 26 -4.11 3.60 -9.55
N ASN A 27 -4.99 4.22 -10.36
CA ASN A 27 -5.48 3.57 -11.58
C ASN A 27 -4.37 3.32 -12.61
N THR A 28 -3.40 4.24 -12.72
CA THR A 28 -2.19 4.04 -13.53
C THR A 28 -1.36 2.86 -13.01
N TYR A 29 -1.22 2.73 -11.69
CA TYR A 29 -0.57 1.59 -11.07
C TYR A 29 -1.29 0.27 -11.34
N LEU A 30 -2.62 0.22 -11.17
CA LEU A 30 -3.42 -0.94 -11.52
C LEU A 30 -3.23 -1.33 -12.98
N GLN A 31 -3.19 -0.37 -13.91
CA GLN A 31 -2.93 -0.65 -15.32
C GLN A 31 -1.56 -1.31 -15.52
N LYS A 32 -0.49 -0.78 -14.89
CA LYS A 32 0.84 -1.39 -14.94
C LYS A 32 0.83 -2.83 -14.43
N LEU A 33 0.14 -3.10 -13.32
CA LEU A 33 -0.01 -4.46 -12.78
C LEU A 33 -0.76 -5.39 -13.75
N ARG A 34 -1.86 -4.92 -14.36
CA ARG A 34 -2.65 -5.71 -15.32
C ARG A 34 -1.86 -6.07 -16.59
N MET A 35 -0.94 -5.21 -17.00
CA MET A 35 -0.09 -5.42 -18.17
C MET A 35 1.03 -6.45 -17.93
N GLN A 36 1.29 -6.85 -16.68
CA GLN A 36 2.30 -7.86 -16.39
C GLN A 36 1.91 -9.23 -16.94
N LYS A 37 2.80 -9.81 -17.75
CA LYS A 37 2.58 -11.11 -18.40
C LYS A 37 3.30 -12.27 -17.69
N LYS A 38 4.34 -11.98 -16.90
CA LYS A 38 5.22 -12.99 -16.28
C LYS A 38 4.64 -13.58 -14.98
N HIS A 39 3.77 -12.84 -14.31
CA HIS A 39 3.27 -13.16 -12.98
C HIS A 39 1.76 -13.15 -12.96
N GLU A 40 1.19 -14.04 -12.15
CA GLU A 40 -0.23 -14.01 -11.82
C GLU A 40 -0.38 -13.19 -10.56
N ILE A 41 -1.04 -12.03 -10.66
CA ILE A 41 -1.10 -11.05 -9.58
C ILE A 41 -2.54 -10.98 -9.07
N TYR A 42 -2.68 -11.21 -7.77
CA TYR A 42 -3.91 -11.00 -7.01
C TYR A 42 -3.77 -9.74 -6.16
N LEU A 43 -4.87 -9.00 -6.06
CA LEU A 43 -4.95 -7.75 -5.34
C LEU A 43 -5.97 -7.86 -4.21
N THR A 44 -5.53 -7.39 -3.04
CA THR A 44 -6.39 -6.98 -1.94
C THR A 44 -6.27 -5.46 -1.80
N LEU A 45 -7.40 -4.74 -1.84
CA LEU A 45 -7.46 -3.29 -1.66
C LEU A 45 -8.21 -2.98 -0.38
N VAL A 46 -7.53 -2.32 0.54
CA VAL A 46 -8.08 -1.72 1.75
C VAL A 46 -8.05 -0.21 1.58
N VAL A 47 -9.18 0.44 1.79
CA VAL A 47 -9.25 1.90 1.97
C VAL A 47 -9.60 2.19 3.42
N PHE A 48 -9.04 3.24 4.01
CA PHE A 48 -9.29 3.52 5.41
C PHE A 48 -9.39 5.01 5.71
N ASN A 49 -10.22 5.33 6.70
CA ASN A 49 -10.25 6.61 7.38
C ASN A 49 -10.38 6.34 8.89
N THR A 50 -11.40 6.85 9.58
CA THR A 50 -11.77 6.40 10.93
C THR A 50 -12.11 4.91 10.97
N GLU A 51 -12.54 4.34 9.85
CA GLU A 51 -12.82 2.91 9.69
C GLU A 51 -12.03 2.32 8.52
N SER A 52 -11.81 1.01 8.53
CA SER A 52 -11.17 0.28 7.44
C SER A 52 -12.16 -0.53 6.62
N LYS A 53 -12.09 -0.43 5.29
CA LYS A 53 -12.96 -1.16 4.35
C LYS A 53 -12.13 -1.94 3.34
N ILE A 54 -12.43 -3.24 3.21
CA ILE A 54 -11.82 -4.09 2.16
C ILE A 54 -12.70 -4.01 0.91
N ILE A 55 -12.20 -3.38 -0.13
CA ILE A 55 -12.90 -3.17 -1.41
C ILE A 55 -12.74 -4.36 -2.35
N TYR A 56 -11.53 -4.92 -2.38
CA TYR A 56 -11.20 -6.15 -3.10
C TYR A 56 -10.44 -7.07 -2.16
N GLU A 57 -10.75 -8.36 -2.16
CA GLU A 57 -10.05 -9.37 -1.36
C GLU A 57 -9.64 -10.53 -2.28
N HIS A 58 -8.32 -10.72 -2.46
CA HIS A 58 -7.73 -11.75 -3.32
C HIS A 58 -8.39 -11.81 -4.72
N VAL A 59 -8.43 -10.69 -5.42
CA VAL A 59 -9.01 -10.61 -6.77
C VAL A 59 -7.89 -10.54 -7.80
N ASN A 60 -7.95 -11.39 -8.84
CA ASN A 60 -6.99 -11.30 -9.94
C ASN A 60 -7.01 -9.89 -10.53
N VAL A 61 -5.85 -9.22 -10.59
CA VAL A 61 -5.76 -7.79 -10.91
C VAL A 61 -6.36 -7.43 -12.27
N LYS A 62 -6.41 -8.40 -13.20
CA LYS A 62 -7.05 -8.25 -14.53
C LYS A 62 -8.57 -8.07 -14.46
N LYS A 63 -9.20 -8.47 -13.36
CA LYS A 63 -10.64 -8.33 -13.10
C LYS A 63 -10.99 -7.16 -12.18
N VAL A 64 -10.00 -6.60 -11.48
CA VAL A 64 -10.17 -5.41 -10.66
C VAL A 64 -10.52 -4.24 -11.57
N LYS A 65 -11.56 -3.46 -11.24
CA LYS A 65 -11.91 -2.24 -11.98
C LYS A 65 -11.11 -1.04 -11.45
N ASN A 66 -11.02 0.01 -12.25
CA ASN A 66 -10.47 1.28 -11.78
C ASN A 66 -11.29 1.79 -10.59
N ILE A 67 -10.62 2.39 -9.60
CA ILE A 67 -11.31 3.08 -8.52
C ILE A 67 -11.87 4.41 -9.02
N THR A 68 -12.96 4.85 -8.40
CA THR A 68 -13.64 6.10 -8.68
C THR A 68 -13.94 6.80 -7.36
N THR A 69 -14.52 7.99 -7.41
CA THR A 69 -14.99 8.71 -6.21
C THR A 69 -16.07 7.96 -5.42
N GLN A 70 -16.71 6.94 -6.01
CA GLN A 70 -17.62 6.06 -5.28
C GLN A 70 -16.89 5.12 -4.29
N ILE A 71 -15.64 4.77 -4.62
CA ILE A 71 -14.77 3.93 -3.80
C ILE A 71 -13.86 4.78 -2.91
N TYR A 72 -13.37 5.91 -3.46
CA TYR A 72 -12.40 6.77 -2.82
C TYR A 72 -13.00 8.16 -2.59
N ASN A 73 -13.55 8.37 -1.39
CA ASN A 73 -14.18 9.61 -0.96
C ASN A 73 -13.62 10.02 0.41
N PRO A 74 -12.57 10.87 0.44
CA PRO A 74 -11.89 11.28 1.66
C PRO A 74 -12.79 11.91 2.72
N GLU A 75 -12.73 11.40 3.96
CA GLU A 75 -13.48 11.94 5.11
C GLU A 75 -12.93 11.38 6.43
N GLY A 76 -13.28 11.97 7.58
CA GLY A 76 -12.95 11.41 8.89
C GLY A 76 -11.46 11.48 9.27
N GLY A 77 -11.05 10.67 10.23
CA GLY A 77 -9.69 10.59 10.76
C GLY A 77 -8.84 9.48 10.14
N THR A 78 -7.72 9.14 10.78
CA THR A 78 -6.69 8.25 10.23
C THR A 78 -6.48 7.04 11.15
N ALA A 79 -7.15 5.92 10.86
CA ALA A 79 -7.01 4.63 11.57
C ALA A 79 -6.01 3.71 10.85
N LEU A 80 -4.77 4.19 10.71
CA LEU A 80 -3.69 3.53 9.97
C LEU A 80 -3.27 2.20 10.60
N ASN A 81 -3.16 2.13 11.93
CA ASN A 81 -2.80 0.90 12.62
C ASN A 81 -3.87 -0.17 12.43
N ASP A 82 -5.15 0.20 12.54
CA ASP A 82 -6.24 -0.75 12.31
C ASP A 82 -6.24 -1.26 10.88
N ALA A 83 -6.05 -0.38 9.88
CA ALA A 83 -5.97 -0.78 8.49
C ALA A 83 -4.82 -1.78 8.23
N ILE A 84 -3.63 -1.53 8.77
CA ILE A 84 -2.48 -2.43 8.66
C ILE A 84 -2.74 -3.76 9.39
N GLY A 85 -3.27 -3.71 10.61
CA GLY A 85 -3.53 -4.88 11.46
C GLY A 85 -4.58 -5.80 10.83
N ILE A 86 -5.68 -5.24 10.34
CA ILE A 86 -6.73 -5.95 9.62
C ILE A 86 -6.15 -6.59 8.35
N ALA A 87 -5.42 -5.84 7.54
CA ALA A 87 -4.85 -6.34 6.29
C ALA A 87 -3.89 -7.53 6.51
N ILE A 88 -2.99 -7.43 7.50
CA ILE A 88 -2.07 -8.52 7.85
C ILE A 88 -2.85 -9.75 8.33
N THR A 89 -3.79 -9.55 9.27
CA THR A 89 -4.59 -10.64 9.84
C THR A 89 -5.39 -11.37 8.77
N ARG A 90 -6.08 -10.64 7.89
CA ARG A 90 -6.90 -11.19 6.81
C ARG A 90 -6.05 -11.95 5.80
N THR A 91 -4.90 -11.38 5.42
CA THR A 91 -3.93 -12.05 4.53
C THR A 91 -3.41 -13.35 5.14
N GLN A 92 -3.07 -13.36 6.43
CA GLN A 92 -2.63 -14.57 7.13
C GLN A 92 -3.74 -15.63 7.14
N GLN A 93 -4.96 -15.26 7.53
CA GLN A 93 -6.10 -16.18 7.57
C GLN A 93 -6.40 -16.77 6.19
N PHE A 94 -6.31 -15.96 5.14
CA PHE A 94 -6.48 -16.41 3.76
C PHE A 94 -5.40 -17.43 3.36
N ILE A 95 -4.12 -17.09 3.55
CA ILE A 95 -3.00 -17.96 3.15
C ILE A 95 -3.02 -19.30 3.91
N HIS A 96 -3.36 -19.31 5.20
CA HIS A 96 -3.45 -20.56 5.98
C HIS A 96 -4.51 -21.54 5.46
N LYS A 97 -5.53 -21.05 4.75
CA LYS A 97 -6.59 -21.88 4.15
C LYS A 97 -6.22 -22.42 2.77
N LEU A 98 -5.15 -21.93 2.15
CA LEU A 98 -4.75 -22.32 0.81
C LEU A 98 -4.02 -23.67 0.79
N LYS A 99 -4.31 -24.48 -0.25
CA LYS A 99 -3.45 -25.62 -0.59
C LYS A 99 -2.09 -25.08 -1.04
N ARG A 100 -0.99 -25.78 -0.71
CA ARG A 100 0.39 -25.36 -0.98
C ARG A 100 0.66 -24.85 -2.40
N ARG A 101 0.00 -25.41 -3.43
CA ARG A 101 0.14 -24.98 -4.84
C ARG A 101 -0.44 -23.59 -5.15
N TYR A 102 -1.33 -23.09 -4.30
CA TYR A 102 -2.00 -21.78 -4.45
C TYR A 102 -1.42 -20.71 -3.53
N VAL A 103 -0.53 -21.09 -2.60
CA VAL A 103 0.13 -20.12 -1.72
C VAL A 103 0.98 -19.16 -2.57
N PRO A 104 0.78 -17.82 -2.44
CA PRO A 104 1.58 -16.84 -3.15
C PRO A 104 3.07 -17.03 -2.87
N LYS A 105 3.90 -16.95 -3.92
CA LYS A 105 5.36 -17.00 -3.76
C LYS A 105 5.95 -15.67 -3.29
N LYS A 106 5.21 -14.57 -3.49
CA LYS A 106 5.57 -13.22 -3.05
C LYS A 106 4.30 -12.55 -2.52
N VAL A 107 4.41 -11.94 -1.33
CA VAL A 107 3.34 -11.16 -0.70
C VAL A 107 3.91 -9.78 -0.41
N SER A 108 3.29 -8.74 -0.96
CA SER A 108 3.78 -7.36 -0.85
C SER A 108 2.66 -6.43 -0.39
N PHE A 109 2.96 -5.63 0.64
CA PHE A 109 2.08 -4.60 1.17
C PHE A 109 2.56 -3.24 0.69
N PHE A 110 1.65 -2.46 0.14
CA PHE A 110 1.85 -1.05 -0.20
C PHE A 110 0.91 -0.22 0.67
N ILE A 111 1.49 0.64 1.50
CA ILE A 111 0.79 1.50 2.44
C ILE A 111 1.11 2.95 2.08
N ILE A 112 0.08 3.77 1.92
CA ILE A 112 0.22 5.21 1.65
C ILE A 112 -0.71 6.00 2.57
N THR A 113 -0.19 7.08 3.15
CA THR A 113 -0.92 8.00 4.04
C THR A 113 -0.32 9.40 3.99
N ASP A 114 -1.16 10.43 4.16
CA ASP A 114 -0.71 11.82 4.35
C ASP A 114 -0.97 12.36 5.76
N GLY A 115 -1.51 11.51 6.64
CA GLY A 115 -1.95 11.88 7.98
C GLY A 115 -1.28 11.06 9.08
N GLU A 116 -1.18 11.64 10.27
CA GLU A 116 -0.73 10.93 11.46
C GLU A 116 -1.86 10.07 12.02
N GLU A 117 -1.49 8.92 12.59
CA GLU A 117 -2.42 8.02 13.29
C GLU A 117 -3.16 8.74 14.42
N ASN A 118 -4.50 8.70 14.39
CA ASN A 118 -5.35 9.39 15.37
C ASN A 118 -6.71 8.71 15.64
N SER A 119 -7.04 7.61 14.96
CA SER A 119 -8.40 7.03 15.01
C SER A 119 -8.44 5.53 15.27
N SER A 120 -7.31 4.82 15.26
CA SER A 120 -7.26 3.38 15.51
C SER A 120 -7.68 3.01 16.93
N ARG A 121 -8.33 1.86 17.08
CA ARG A 121 -8.89 1.34 18.33
C ARG A 121 -8.46 -0.08 18.65
N ASP A 122 -8.16 -0.88 17.63
CA ASP A 122 -7.87 -2.31 17.79
C ASP A 122 -6.36 -2.59 17.85
N TYR A 123 -5.54 -1.76 17.21
CA TYR A 123 -4.10 -1.96 17.10
C TYR A 123 -3.28 -0.74 17.49
N THR A 124 -2.22 -0.97 18.28
CA THR A 124 -1.21 0.05 18.60
C THR A 124 0.02 -0.05 17.67
N ASN A 125 0.88 0.99 17.67
CA ASN A 125 2.17 0.94 16.95
C ASN A 125 3.00 -0.29 17.34
N LYS A 126 2.96 -0.68 18.63
CA LYS A 126 3.68 -1.86 19.15
C LYS A 126 3.12 -3.17 18.60
N ASP A 127 1.80 -3.28 18.47
CA ASP A 127 1.16 -4.46 17.88
C ASP A 127 1.54 -4.58 16.41
N ILE A 128 1.45 -3.48 15.67
CA ILE A 128 1.84 -3.44 14.25
C ILE A 128 3.32 -3.77 14.08
N LYS A 129 4.21 -3.21 14.89
CA LYS A 129 5.64 -3.53 14.87
C LYS A 129 5.89 -5.02 15.04
N LYS A 130 5.20 -5.66 15.98
CA LYS A 130 5.30 -7.10 16.22
C LYS A 130 4.81 -7.90 15.00
N MET A 131 3.67 -7.51 14.43
CA MET A 131 3.07 -8.18 13.27
C MET A 131 3.96 -8.06 12.03
N VAL A 132 4.37 -6.86 11.66
CA VAL A 132 5.26 -6.55 10.53
C VAL A 132 6.61 -7.23 10.69
N THR A 133 7.22 -7.18 11.88
CA THR A 133 8.52 -7.85 12.11
C THR A 133 8.39 -9.36 11.95
N LYS A 134 7.31 -9.97 12.45
CA LYS A 134 7.07 -11.41 12.35
C LYS A 134 6.88 -11.84 10.90
N SER A 135 6.02 -11.17 10.14
CA SER A 135 5.72 -11.51 8.75
C SER A 135 6.93 -11.33 7.83
N GLN A 136 7.73 -10.26 8.02
CA GLN A 136 8.98 -10.07 7.27
C GLN A 136 10.00 -11.19 7.56
N LYS A 137 10.15 -11.59 8.84
CA LYS A 137 11.15 -12.59 9.23
C LYS A 137 10.75 -14.01 8.83
N LYS A 138 9.52 -14.41 9.14
CA LYS A 138 9.02 -15.79 8.97
C LYS A 138 8.46 -16.02 7.58
N ASP A 139 7.59 -15.14 7.13
CA ASP A 139 6.79 -15.34 5.91
C ASP A 139 7.41 -14.65 4.69
N LYS A 140 8.49 -13.88 4.91
CA LYS A 140 9.21 -13.10 3.88
C LYS A 140 8.31 -12.10 3.16
N TRP A 141 7.31 -11.58 3.87
CA TRP A 141 6.44 -10.53 3.32
C TRP A 141 7.22 -9.24 3.17
N GLU A 142 6.93 -8.52 2.09
CA GLU A 142 7.53 -7.23 1.79
C GLU A 142 6.55 -6.10 2.10
N TYR A 143 7.08 -4.97 2.53
CA TYR A 143 6.32 -3.78 2.86
C TYR A 143 6.93 -2.60 2.14
N VAL A 144 6.08 -1.66 1.72
CA VAL A 144 6.42 -0.35 1.20
C VAL A 144 5.54 0.63 1.93
N PHE A 145 6.15 1.55 2.67
CA PHE A 145 5.43 2.57 3.41
C PHE A 145 5.76 3.94 2.82
N VAL A 146 4.74 4.65 2.36
CA VAL A 146 4.87 6.00 1.83
C VAL A 146 4.09 6.94 2.72
N GLY A 147 4.80 7.89 3.31
CA GLY A 147 4.20 9.00 4.03
C GLY A 147 4.36 10.29 3.24
N SER A 148 3.33 11.11 3.29
CA SER A 148 3.36 12.48 2.81
C SER A 148 2.99 13.44 3.93
N ASN A 149 3.60 14.62 3.99
CA ASN A 149 3.37 15.62 5.05
C ASN A 149 3.56 15.15 6.51
N ILE A 150 4.11 13.94 6.71
CA ILE A 150 4.46 13.37 8.00
C ILE A 150 5.94 13.00 8.00
N ASP A 151 6.51 12.77 9.18
CA ASP A 151 7.79 12.06 9.27
C ASP A 151 7.57 10.57 9.00
N ALA A 152 7.58 10.19 7.71
CA ALA A 152 7.31 8.81 7.31
C ALA A 152 8.37 7.85 7.87
N VAL A 153 9.60 8.31 8.05
CA VAL A 153 10.71 7.49 8.58
C VAL A 153 10.41 7.11 10.01
N THR A 154 10.14 8.11 10.86
CA THR A 154 9.79 7.86 12.26
C THR A 154 8.52 7.02 12.37
N ALA A 155 7.43 7.43 11.67
CA ALA A 155 6.16 6.71 11.69
C ALA A 155 6.29 5.26 11.20
N GLY A 156 7.15 5.00 10.20
CA GLY A 156 7.34 3.68 9.64
C GLY A 156 8.25 2.77 10.49
N GLU A 157 9.33 3.31 11.06
CA GLU A 157 10.24 2.57 11.95
C GLU A 157 9.57 2.18 13.28
N GLU A 158 8.68 3.04 13.80
CA GLU A 158 7.83 2.72 14.94
C GLU A 158 6.93 1.52 14.67
N ARG A 159 6.49 1.34 13.43
CA ARG A 159 5.68 0.21 12.94
C ARG A 159 6.50 -0.97 12.42
N GLY A 160 7.83 -0.89 12.50
CA GLY A 160 8.73 -2.00 12.15
C GLY A 160 8.98 -2.18 10.65
N PHE A 161 8.63 -1.19 9.82
CA PHE A 161 9.05 -1.17 8.43
C PHE A 161 10.57 -0.92 8.35
N LYS A 162 11.21 -1.53 7.36
CA LYS A 162 12.64 -1.32 7.12
C LYS A 162 12.85 0.06 6.50
N LYS A 163 13.86 0.79 6.97
CA LYS A 163 14.17 2.15 6.51
C LYS A 163 14.28 2.28 4.99
N GLU A 164 14.91 1.31 4.33
CA GLU A 164 15.05 1.27 2.86
C GLU A 164 13.75 0.99 2.09
N ARG A 165 12.65 0.77 2.81
CA ARG A 165 11.30 0.54 2.28
C ARG A 165 10.32 1.63 2.70
N ILE A 166 10.82 2.71 3.29
CA ILE A 166 10.06 3.90 3.66
C ILE A 166 10.39 5.02 2.68
N ALA A 167 9.38 5.75 2.22
CA ALA A 167 9.54 6.92 1.39
C ALA A 167 8.82 8.12 1.99
N ASN A 168 9.51 9.26 2.03
CA ASN A 168 8.91 10.58 2.19
C ASN A 168 8.69 11.15 0.79
N ILE A 169 7.46 11.49 0.47
CA ILE A 169 7.12 12.09 -0.82
C ILE A 169 6.16 13.25 -0.58
N ASP A 170 6.22 14.33 -1.37
CA ASP A 170 5.20 15.39 -1.29
C ASP A 170 3.81 14.85 -1.68
N ASN A 171 2.79 15.59 -1.29
CA ASN A 171 1.41 15.12 -1.41
C ASN A 171 0.80 15.43 -2.78
N GLY A 172 1.47 16.23 -3.61
CA GLY A 172 0.98 16.61 -4.93
C GLY A 172 1.05 15.47 -5.95
N GLY A 173 0.52 15.70 -7.15
CA GLY A 173 0.45 14.70 -8.22
C GLY A 173 1.81 14.07 -8.59
N LYS A 174 2.92 14.83 -8.54
CA LYS A 174 4.29 14.29 -8.71
C LYS A 174 4.58 13.22 -7.68
N GLY A 175 4.30 13.52 -6.41
CA GLY A 175 4.56 12.64 -5.31
C GLY A 175 3.69 11.38 -5.31
N GLN A 176 2.39 11.54 -5.59
CA GLN A 176 1.48 10.40 -5.79
C GLN A 176 2.02 9.48 -6.90
N TYR A 177 2.37 10.01 -8.07
CA TYR A 177 2.93 9.20 -9.16
C TYR A 177 4.19 8.43 -8.73
N ALA A 178 5.12 9.09 -8.02
CA ALA A 178 6.33 8.47 -7.52
C ALA A 178 6.02 7.32 -6.54
N ALA A 179 5.11 7.53 -5.58
CA ALA A 179 4.71 6.54 -4.57
C ALA A 179 4.27 5.22 -5.22
N TYR A 180 3.36 5.31 -6.18
CA TYR A 180 2.84 4.14 -6.88
C TYR A 180 3.85 3.52 -7.87
N GLY A 181 4.76 4.32 -8.41
CA GLY A 181 5.94 3.83 -9.12
C GLY A 181 6.83 2.97 -8.22
N MET A 182 7.08 3.41 -7.00
CA MET A 182 7.88 2.66 -6.03
C MET A 182 7.22 1.32 -5.68
N ALA A 183 5.91 1.34 -5.44
CA ALA A 183 5.12 0.13 -5.18
C ALA A 183 5.27 -0.90 -6.30
N HIS A 184 5.19 -0.43 -7.56
CA HIS A 184 5.37 -1.29 -8.73
C HIS A 184 6.78 -1.86 -8.81
N ASP A 185 7.81 -1.03 -8.65
CA ASP A 185 9.20 -1.46 -8.83
C ASP A 185 9.66 -2.40 -7.71
N ILE A 186 9.20 -2.20 -6.48
CA ILE A 186 9.43 -3.14 -5.37
C ILE A 186 8.78 -4.49 -5.65
N LEU A 187 7.55 -4.48 -6.17
CA LEU A 187 6.85 -5.70 -6.50
C LEU A 187 7.54 -6.47 -7.64
N MET A 188 8.02 -5.76 -8.68
CA MET A 188 8.63 -6.38 -9.86
C MET A 188 10.12 -6.70 -9.71
N GLY A 189 10.84 -6.01 -8.81
CA GLY A 189 12.28 -6.19 -8.59
C GLY A 189 12.63 -7.00 -7.34
N ASP A 190 13.94 -7.17 -7.14
CA ASP A 190 14.53 -7.94 -6.03
C ASP A 190 15.03 -7.06 -4.87
N GLY A 191 14.99 -5.73 -4.98
CA GLY A 191 15.18 -4.79 -3.87
C GLY A 191 16.09 -3.58 -4.12
N LYS A 192 15.81 -2.52 -3.34
CA LYS A 192 16.19 -1.10 -3.44
C LYS A 192 15.44 -0.33 -4.54
N VAL A 193 14.67 0.66 -4.10
CA VAL A 193 14.04 1.64 -4.98
C VAL A 193 14.62 2.99 -4.65
N ASP A 194 15.03 3.68 -5.71
CA ASP A 194 15.49 5.05 -5.65
C ASP A 194 14.25 5.96 -5.76
N ALA A 195 13.72 6.36 -4.61
CA ALA A 195 12.59 7.28 -4.53
C ALA A 195 12.86 8.59 -5.30
N GLN A 196 14.11 9.08 -5.25
CA GLN A 196 14.52 10.30 -5.94
C GLN A 196 14.50 10.13 -7.46
N LYS A 197 14.95 8.97 -7.97
CA LYS A 197 14.86 8.66 -9.40
C LYS A 197 13.41 8.69 -9.88
N LEU A 198 12.49 8.01 -9.17
CA LEU A 198 11.08 7.97 -9.55
C LEU A 198 10.40 9.33 -9.45
N TYR A 199 10.82 10.13 -8.47
CA TYR A 199 10.42 11.51 -8.34
C TYR A 199 10.81 12.36 -9.56
N ASN A 200 12.07 12.24 -9.98
CA ASN A 200 12.59 12.95 -11.16
C ASN A 200 11.94 12.46 -12.47
N GLU A 201 11.53 11.19 -12.55
CA GLU A 201 10.76 10.66 -13.69
C GLU A 201 9.33 11.22 -13.74
N ALA A 202 8.71 11.49 -12.58
CA ALA A 202 7.40 12.12 -12.51
C ALA A 202 7.44 13.54 -13.12
N GLU A 203 8.51 14.28 -12.84
CA GLU A 203 8.71 15.64 -13.35
C GLU A 203 8.77 15.73 -14.88
N LYS A 204 9.39 14.74 -15.54
CA LYS A 204 9.47 14.67 -17.01
C LYS A 204 8.16 14.33 -17.72
N LYS A 205 7.14 13.87 -16.98
CA LYS A 205 5.83 13.51 -17.54
C LYS A 205 4.76 14.58 -17.35
N ILE A 206 5.01 15.50 -16.42
CA ILE A 206 4.10 16.60 -16.08
C ILE A 206 4.47 17.89 -16.84
N ASN A 207 5.69 17.94 -17.41
CA ASN A 207 6.13 18.91 -18.41
C ASN A 207 6.05 18.33 -19.82
#